data_AF-A0A381SUX4-F1
#
_entry.id   AF-A0A381SUX4-F1
#
_cell.length_a   1.000
_cell.length_b   1.000
_cell.length_c   1.000
_cell.angle_alpha   90.00
_cell.angle_beta   90.00
_cell.angle_gamma   90.00
#
_symmetry.space_group_name_H-M   'P 1'
#
loop_
_entity.id
_entity.type
_entity.pdbx_description
1 polymer ?
#
loop_
_entity_poly.entity_id
_entity_poly.type
_entity_poly.pdbx_seq_one_letter_code
_entity_poly.pdbx_strand_id
1 'polypeptide(L)'
;MKKILILAGIAGGLGAFVYFYEIEGSKQREKAEQFEASLIKIEREDIQSVTLIQEEGEIIKYERTGDDWEITEPVRTSVEESVVNGNYSAFANAKIKRRLNTIPDKLKNFGLEPAHGEVIIESIDGNIVELLIGDKAATRGDLFISFRDSNSVFITSDNLKTEAEKTLFNLRDKKIAHYDKDEVNRIELATKDDTIIIEKSGEEWTMTSPDLPVEVSRVNSYLNSLTNYSAKEFVAEEFDNPSQYGFDAPEAKLTLSLGEEKATKELVIGKAVEDGDDTNYFAYESGRAPVFTVRESNKNNVARDPFYFQDKKLAQYNEDALSEIRISGAYQITLIPQDTLGWYVSGDTTIKLEKSDMNRLFSAIGGVTATELVSENSKDLSSYGLKEPFLEVVLTDTAGSSIGYSIGDSDEDNDRYAVSSSRPRIYKVSITTVERIKDWIEEILET
;
A
#
# COMPACT_ATOMS: atom_id res chain seq x y z
N MET A 1 22.92 45.64 -26.85
CA MET A 1 22.03 45.62 -25.67
C MET A 1 20.61 46.12 -25.96
N LYS A 2 20.37 47.35 -26.47
CA LYS A 2 19.01 47.85 -26.75
C LYS A 2 18.14 46.94 -27.65
N LYS A 3 18.71 46.36 -28.72
CA LYS A 3 17.97 45.44 -29.61
C LYS A 3 17.55 44.13 -28.93
N ILE A 4 18.35 43.62 -27.99
CA ILE A 4 18.04 42.39 -27.24
C ILE A 4 16.91 42.65 -26.24
N LEU A 5 16.90 43.82 -25.58
CA LEU A 5 15.82 44.22 -24.68
C LEU A 5 14.48 44.43 -25.41
N ILE A 6 14.50 44.98 -26.63
CA ILE A 6 13.30 45.12 -27.47
C ILE A 6 12.76 43.74 -27.89
N LEU A 7 13.64 42.83 -28.33
CA LEU A 7 13.24 41.47 -28.70
C LEU A 7 12.70 40.67 -27.50
N ALA A 8 13.30 40.82 -26.33
CA ALA A 8 12.81 40.20 -25.10
C ALA A 8 11.42 40.74 -24.68
N GLY A 9 11.18 42.04 -24.84
CA GLY A 9 9.87 42.65 -24.59
C GLY A 9 8.79 42.14 -25.56
N ILE A 10 9.13 41.99 -26.84
CA ILE A 10 8.23 41.41 -27.86
C ILE A 10 7.95 39.93 -27.55
N ALA A 11 8.97 39.16 -27.20
CA ALA A 11 8.80 37.76 -26.83
C ALA A 11 7.93 37.59 -25.56
N GLY A 12 8.12 38.44 -24.56
CA GLY A 12 7.27 38.47 -23.37
C GLY A 12 5.82 38.86 -23.68
N GLY A 13 5.61 39.86 -24.55
CA GLY A 13 4.27 40.26 -24.99
C GLY A 13 3.56 39.18 -25.81
N LEU A 14 4.27 38.49 -26.71
CA LEU A 14 3.74 37.36 -27.47
C LEU A 14 3.45 36.16 -26.56
N GLY A 15 4.34 35.87 -25.60
CA GLY A 15 4.12 34.83 -24.60
C GLY A 15 2.87 35.09 -23.75
N ALA A 16 2.68 36.33 -23.29
CA ALA A 16 1.47 36.74 -22.58
C ALA A 16 0.22 36.64 -23.46
N PHE A 17 0.29 37.09 -24.72
CA PHE A 17 -0.83 37.00 -25.65
C PHE A 17 -1.24 35.54 -25.93
N VAL A 18 -0.29 34.66 -26.22
CA VAL A 18 -0.55 33.21 -26.40
C VAL A 18 -1.13 32.61 -25.13
N TYR A 19 -0.56 32.92 -23.96
CA TYR A 19 -1.07 32.40 -22.70
C TYR A 19 -2.52 32.84 -22.42
N PHE A 20 -2.83 34.14 -22.48
CA PHE A 20 -4.18 34.63 -22.13
C PHE A 20 -5.22 34.35 -23.22
N TYR A 21 -4.87 34.47 -24.50
CA TYR A 21 -5.85 34.36 -25.58
C TYR A 21 -5.99 32.94 -26.10
N GLU A 22 -4.88 32.23 -26.26
CA GLU A 22 -4.87 30.89 -26.86
C GLU A 22 -4.97 29.78 -25.81
N ILE A 23 -4.32 29.89 -24.65
CA ILE A 23 -4.40 28.86 -23.60
C ILE A 23 -5.59 29.12 -22.67
N GLU A 24 -5.67 30.28 -22.03
CA GLU A 24 -6.73 30.57 -21.07
C GLU A 24 -8.07 30.87 -21.76
N GLY A 25 -8.04 31.63 -22.86
CA GLY A 25 -9.22 31.91 -23.66
C GLY A 25 -9.85 30.68 -24.33
N SER A 26 -9.04 29.70 -24.77
CA SER A 26 -9.59 28.43 -25.29
C SER A 26 -10.22 27.59 -24.19
N LYS A 27 -9.58 27.48 -23.01
CA LYS A 27 -10.15 26.79 -21.85
C LYS A 27 -11.49 27.39 -21.43
N GLN A 28 -11.60 28.72 -21.37
CA GLN A 28 -12.85 29.39 -21.01
C GLN A 28 -13.96 29.14 -22.03
N ARG A 29 -13.65 29.18 -23.33
CA ARG A 29 -14.61 28.86 -24.41
C ARG A 29 -15.04 27.41 -24.36
N GLU A 30 -14.10 26.49 -24.15
CA GLU A 30 -14.39 25.06 -24.02
C GLU A 30 -15.29 24.80 -22.79
N LYS A 31 -15.00 25.43 -21.65
CA LYS A 31 -15.87 25.37 -20.46
C LYS A 31 -17.28 25.88 -20.76
N ALA A 32 -17.41 27.03 -21.42
CA ALA A 32 -18.71 27.61 -21.78
C ALA A 32 -19.48 26.70 -22.76
N GLU A 33 -18.83 26.14 -23.78
CA GLU A 33 -19.44 25.18 -24.70
C GLU A 33 -19.84 23.87 -24.00
N GLN A 34 -19.05 23.41 -23.03
CA GLN A 34 -19.37 22.23 -22.21
C GLN A 34 -20.58 22.49 -21.33
N PHE A 35 -20.65 23.64 -20.64
CA PHE A 35 -21.82 24.06 -19.86
C PHE A 35 -23.07 24.22 -20.74
N GLU A 36 -22.91 24.79 -21.94
CA GLU A 36 -24.02 24.94 -22.87
C GLU A 36 -24.51 23.60 -23.45
N ALA A 37 -23.63 22.60 -23.56
CA ALA A 37 -24.02 21.25 -23.94
C ALA A 37 -24.47 20.38 -22.75
N SER A 38 -24.28 20.83 -21.51
CA SER A 38 -24.49 20.02 -20.32
C SER A 38 -25.97 19.67 -20.12
N LEU A 39 -26.20 18.48 -19.60
CA LEU A 39 -27.51 17.91 -19.36
C LEU A 39 -28.23 18.67 -18.24
N ILE A 40 -27.52 18.95 -17.14
CA ILE A 40 -28.12 19.44 -15.90
C ILE A 40 -28.00 20.96 -15.71
N LYS A 41 -27.18 21.66 -16.52
CA LYS A 41 -27.00 23.12 -16.43
C LYS A 41 -26.54 23.62 -15.05
N ILE A 42 -25.79 22.79 -14.34
CA ILE A 42 -25.14 23.08 -13.05
C ILE A 42 -23.64 22.91 -13.26
N GLU A 43 -22.84 23.90 -12.83
CA GLU A 43 -21.39 23.76 -12.84
C GLU A 43 -20.94 22.73 -11.80
N ARG A 44 -19.86 22.02 -12.10
CA ARG A 44 -19.34 20.95 -11.23
C ARG A 44 -19.07 21.46 -9.81
N GLU A 45 -18.52 22.66 -9.71
CA GLU A 45 -18.14 23.33 -8.48
C GLU A 45 -19.36 23.75 -7.66
N ASP A 46 -20.50 23.95 -8.32
CA ASP A 46 -21.75 24.38 -7.70
C ASP A 46 -22.64 23.22 -7.23
N ILE A 47 -22.26 21.97 -7.47
CA ILE A 47 -23.00 20.80 -6.95
C ILE A 47 -22.79 20.70 -5.43
N GLN A 48 -23.90 20.80 -4.69
CA GLN A 48 -23.96 20.72 -3.24
C GLN A 48 -24.32 19.31 -2.74
N SER A 49 -25.28 18.65 -3.39
CA SER A 49 -25.66 17.28 -3.03
C SER A 49 -26.06 16.46 -4.25
N VAL A 50 -25.88 15.13 -4.14
CA VAL A 50 -26.39 14.15 -5.09
C VAL A 50 -27.08 13.05 -4.31
N THR A 51 -28.31 12.72 -4.72
CA THR A 51 -29.08 11.60 -4.18
C THR A 51 -29.29 10.57 -5.29
N LEU A 52 -28.88 9.34 -5.05
CA LEU A 52 -29.10 8.19 -5.91
C LEU A 52 -30.23 7.35 -5.33
N ILE A 53 -31.29 7.15 -6.10
CA ILE A 53 -32.41 6.29 -5.75
C ILE A 53 -32.32 5.07 -6.66
N GLN A 54 -31.98 3.92 -6.09
CA GLN A 54 -31.82 2.66 -6.83
C GLN A 54 -33.18 2.09 -7.24
N GLU A 55 -33.22 1.20 -8.24
CA GLU A 55 -34.45 0.51 -8.68
C GLU A 55 -35.16 -0.22 -7.52
N GLU A 56 -34.38 -0.78 -6.59
CA GLU A 56 -34.86 -1.51 -5.41
C GLU A 56 -35.32 -0.59 -4.25
N GLY A 57 -35.20 0.74 -4.43
CA GLY A 57 -35.64 1.75 -3.46
C GLY A 57 -34.57 2.14 -2.42
N GLU A 58 -33.34 1.65 -2.52
CA GLU A 58 -32.22 2.15 -1.71
C GLU A 58 -31.94 3.61 -2.07
N ILE A 59 -31.87 4.48 -1.04
CA ILE A 59 -31.58 5.91 -1.19
C ILE A 59 -30.20 6.16 -0.60
N ILE A 60 -29.31 6.71 -1.43
CA ILE A 60 -27.96 7.08 -1.03
C ILE A 60 -27.78 8.57 -1.32
N LYS A 61 -27.58 9.37 -0.28
CA LYS A 61 -27.32 10.81 -0.41
C LYS A 61 -25.92 11.13 0.06
N TYR A 62 -25.18 11.86 -0.76
CA TYR A 62 -23.92 12.47 -0.35
C TYR A 62 -23.95 13.99 -0.62
N GLU A 63 -23.37 14.76 0.28
CA GLU A 63 -23.38 16.23 0.23
C GLU A 63 -22.09 16.85 0.76
N ARG A 64 -21.80 18.08 0.34
CA ARG A 64 -20.66 18.84 0.85
C ARG A 64 -20.92 19.32 2.28
N THR A 65 -20.07 18.93 3.22
CA THR A 65 -20.05 19.41 4.60
C THR A 65 -18.75 20.18 4.83
N GLY A 66 -18.80 21.51 4.73
CA GLY A 66 -17.58 22.33 4.70
C GLY A 66 -16.84 22.14 3.38
N ASP A 67 -15.56 21.77 3.45
CA ASP A 67 -14.73 21.51 2.28
C ASP A 67 -14.78 20.03 1.81
N ASP A 68 -15.34 19.14 2.62
CA ASP A 68 -15.34 17.69 2.40
C ASP A 68 -16.70 17.16 1.94
N TRP A 69 -16.70 15.99 1.31
CA TRP A 69 -17.92 15.25 0.96
C TRP A 69 -18.23 14.20 2.02
N GLU A 70 -19.50 14.06 2.37
CA GLU A 70 -19.96 13.06 3.33
C GLU A 70 -21.23 12.39 2.81
N ILE A 71 -21.36 11.09 3.03
CA ILE A 71 -22.63 10.38 2.86
C ILE A 71 -23.49 10.71 4.07
N THR A 72 -24.74 11.11 3.85
CA THR A 72 -25.70 11.44 4.91
C THR A 72 -26.88 10.49 4.97
N GLU A 73 -27.16 9.74 3.89
CA GLU A 73 -28.15 8.67 3.86
C GLU A 73 -27.60 7.43 3.13
N PRO A 74 -27.93 6.21 3.59
CA PRO A 74 -28.75 5.89 4.77
C PRO A 74 -27.99 5.99 6.11
N VAL A 75 -26.67 6.11 6.05
CA VAL A 75 -25.77 6.24 7.21
C VAL A 75 -24.83 7.42 6.99
N ARG A 76 -24.48 8.10 8.08
CA ARG A 76 -23.49 9.17 8.05
C ARG A 76 -22.06 8.59 8.02
N THR A 77 -21.33 8.75 6.92
CA THR A 77 -19.96 8.23 6.76
C THR A 77 -19.15 9.02 5.73
N SER A 78 -17.83 9.03 5.89
CA SER A 78 -16.90 9.56 4.88
C SER A 78 -17.03 8.84 3.55
N VAL A 79 -16.70 9.56 2.47
CA VAL A 79 -16.76 9.05 1.10
C VAL A 79 -15.42 8.48 0.64
N GLU A 80 -15.47 7.59 -0.35
CA GLU A 80 -14.36 7.32 -1.23
C GLU A 80 -14.22 8.50 -2.20
N GLU A 81 -13.40 9.48 -1.82
CA GLU A 81 -13.29 10.78 -2.50
C GLU A 81 -13.11 10.63 -4.01
N SER A 82 -12.25 9.72 -4.45
CA SER A 82 -11.97 9.50 -5.88
C SER A 82 -13.21 9.05 -6.65
N VAL A 83 -14.05 8.20 -6.03
CA VAL A 83 -15.28 7.67 -6.63
C VAL A 83 -16.38 8.73 -6.64
N VAL A 84 -16.60 9.42 -5.52
CA VAL A 84 -17.59 10.52 -5.44
C VAL A 84 -17.22 11.64 -6.41
N ASN A 85 -15.94 11.98 -6.50
CA ASN A 85 -15.43 12.97 -7.43
C ASN A 85 -15.70 12.60 -8.90
N GLY A 86 -15.51 11.33 -9.26
CA GLY A 86 -15.89 10.82 -10.58
C GLY A 86 -17.41 10.88 -10.81
N ASN A 87 -18.19 10.52 -9.80
CA ASN A 87 -19.64 10.41 -9.86
C ASN A 87 -20.33 11.75 -10.16
N TYR A 88 -20.17 12.77 -9.31
CA TYR A 88 -20.82 14.07 -9.53
C TYR A 88 -20.26 14.77 -10.78
N SER A 89 -18.98 14.54 -11.12
CA SER A 89 -18.39 15.06 -12.36
C SER A 89 -19.02 14.44 -13.60
N ALA A 90 -19.37 13.17 -13.58
CA ALA A 90 -20.01 12.51 -14.71
C ALA A 90 -21.40 13.12 -14.99
N PHE A 91 -22.16 13.46 -13.94
CA PHE A 91 -23.44 14.15 -14.08
C PHE A 91 -23.27 15.59 -14.60
N ALA A 92 -22.33 16.36 -14.03
CA ALA A 92 -22.04 17.73 -14.47
C ALA A 92 -21.62 17.80 -15.95
N ASN A 93 -20.82 16.82 -16.40
CA ASN A 93 -20.28 16.78 -17.75
C ASN A 93 -21.16 16.03 -18.76
N ALA A 94 -22.26 15.41 -18.31
CA ALA A 94 -23.17 14.70 -19.19
C ALA A 94 -23.77 15.64 -20.23
N LYS A 95 -23.94 15.15 -21.46
CA LYS A 95 -24.49 15.94 -22.58
C LYS A 95 -25.74 15.32 -23.14
N ILE A 96 -26.66 16.15 -23.60
CA ILE A 96 -27.81 15.69 -24.40
C ILE A 96 -27.31 15.41 -25.82
N LYS A 97 -27.31 14.14 -26.22
CA LYS A 97 -27.01 13.74 -27.61
C LYS A 97 -28.22 13.94 -28.52
N ARG A 98 -29.41 13.60 -28.03
CA ARG A 98 -30.68 13.72 -28.79
C ARG A 98 -31.86 13.91 -27.86
N ARG A 99 -32.85 14.70 -28.29
CA ARG A 99 -34.18 14.80 -27.66
C ARG A 99 -35.20 14.04 -28.51
N LEU A 100 -36.05 13.26 -27.85
CA LEU A 100 -37.20 12.57 -28.41
C LEU A 100 -38.46 13.12 -27.75
N ASN A 101 -39.37 13.67 -28.56
CA ASN A 101 -40.67 14.09 -28.06
C ASN A 101 -41.54 12.84 -27.87
N THR A 102 -42.13 12.69 -26.68
CA THR A 102 -43.02 11.57 -26.35
C THR A 102 -44.23 12.07 -25.57
N ILE A 103 -45.10 11.15 -25.16
CA ILE A 103 -46.19 11.39 -24.21
C ILE A 103 -45.95 10.53 -22.96
N PRO A 104 -46.48 10.92 -21.77
CA PRO A 104 -46.30 10.17 -20.52
C PRO A 104 -46.52 8.66 -20.65
N ASP A 105 -47.63 8.22 -21.25
CA ASP A 105 -47.99 6.79 -21.42
C ASP A 105 -46.95 5.94 -22.17
N LYS A 106 -45.98 6.57 -22.84
CA LYS A 106 -44.91 5.91 -23.59
C LYS A 106 -43.57 5.89 -22.86
N LEU A 107 -43.44 6.47 -21.67
CA LEU A 107 -42.20 6.45 -20.87
C LEU A 107 -41.77 5.01 -20.55
N LYS A 108 -42.72 4.13 -20.25
CA LYS A 108 -42.49 2.68 -20.09
C LYS A 108 -41.77 1.99 -21.27
N ASN A 109 -41.89 2.52 -22.49
CA ASN A 109 -41.22 1.94 -23.67
C ASN A 109 -39.70 2.23 -23.67
N PHE A 110 -39.24 3.06 -22.76
CA PHE A 110 -37.85 3.47 -22.60
C PHE A 110 -37.30 3.08 -21.22
N GLY A 111 -38.01 2.24 -20.45
CA GLY A 111 -37.61 1.86 -19.09
C GLY A 111 -37.62 3.03 -18.10
N LEU A 112 -38.46 4.05 -18.32
CA LEU A 112 -38.57 5.24 -17.45
C LEU A 112 -39.81 5.19 -16.55
N GLU A 113 -40.60 4.13 -16.64
CA GLU A 113 -41.77 3.88 -15.80
C GLU A 113 -42.04 2.35 -15.69
N PRO A 114 -41.56 1.68 -14.61
CA PRO A 114 -40.65 2.22 -13.59
C PRO A 114 -39.27 2.55 -14.19
N ALA A 115 -38.57 3.50 -13.58
CA ALA A 115 -37.18 3.82 -13.94
C ALA A 115 -36.22 2.80 -13.30
N HIS A 116 -35.07 2.54 -13.95
CA HIS A 116 -33.97 1.73 -13.38
C HIS A 116 -33.24 2.46 -12.23
N GLY A 117 -33.52 3.74 -12.05
CA GLY A 117 -32.98 4.55 -10.97
C GLY A 117 -33.34 6.01 -11.16
N GLU A 118 -33.14 6.79 -10.12
CA GLU A 118 -33.39 8.23 -10.13
C GLU A 118 -32.21 8.96 -9.51
N VAL A 119 -31.86 10.12 -10.07
CA VAL A 119 -30.75 10.95 -9.58
C VAL A 119 -31.28 12.35 -9.32
N ILE A 120 -31.11 12.82 -8.08
CA ILE A 120 -31.47 14.18 -7.66
C ILE A 120 -30.17 14.94 -7.40
N ILE A 121 -29.98 16.05 -8.08
CA ILE A 121 -28.81 16.91 -7.94
C ILE A 121 -29.27 18.28 -7.46
N GLU A 122 -28.70 18.74 -6.37
CA GLU A 122 -28.96 20.06 -5.80
C GLU A 122 -27.70 20.92 -5.89
N SER A 123 -27.85 22.13 -6.39
CA SER A 123 -26.77 23.12 -6.43
C SER A 123 -26.76 24.01 -5.18
N ILE A 124 -25.64 24.70 -4.95
CA ILE A 124 -25.46 25.63 -3.82
C ILE A 124 -26.52 26.75 -3.81
N ASP A 125 -26.99 27.18 -4.98
CA ASP A 125 -28.04 28.21 -5.12
C ASP A 125 -29.48 27.65 -5.02
N GLY A 126 -29.63 26.34 -4.77
CA GLY A 126 -30.91 25.68 -4.53
C GLY A 126 -31.64 25.22 -5.80
N ASN A 127 -30.98 25.20 -6.96
CA ASN A 127 -31.57 24.57 -8.15
C ASN A 127 -31.54 23.05 -7.98
N ILE A 128 -32.66 22.41 -8.30
CA ILE A 128 -32.82 20.95 -8.20
C ILE A 128 -33.07 20.38 -9.59
N VAL A 129 -32.32 19.34 -9.94
CA VAL A 129 -32.48 18.57 -11.17
C VAL A 129 -32.76 17.12 -10.81
N GLU A 130 -33.90 16.61 -11.25
CA GLU A 130 -34.30 15.22 -11.06
C GLU A 130 -34.28 14.47 -12.39
N LEU A 131 -33.46 13.42 -12.47
CA LEU A 131 -33.27 12.57 -13.64
C LEU A 131 -33.80 11.17 -13.38
N LEU A 132 -34.65 10.68 -14.27
CA LEU A 132 -35.06 9.29 -14.38
C LEU A 132 -34.10 8.55 -15.33
N ILE A 133 -33.59 7.40 -14.90
CA ILE A 133 -32.66 6.55 -15.65
C ILE A 133 -33.43 5.40 -16.30
N GLY A 134 -33.31 5.31 -17.63
CA GLY A 134 -34.05 4.35 -18.44
C GLY A 134 -33.20 3.24 -19.06
N ASP A 135 -33.78 2.59 -20.06
CA ASP A 135 -33.14 1.51 -20.81
C ASP A 135 -31.90 2.00 -21.57
N LYS A 136 -30.96 1.09 -21.79
CA LYS A 136 -29.92 1.29 -22.80
C LYS A 136 -30.56 1.34 -24.18
N ALA A 137 -30.20 2.34 -24.98
CA ALA A 137 -30.70 2.44 -26.35
C ALA A 137 -30.08 1.36 -27.24
N ALA A 138 -30.76 1.04 -28.35
CA ALA A 138 -30.29 0.01 -29.31
C ALA A 138 -28.95 0.37 -29.98
N THR A 139 -28.55 1.64 -29.95
CA THR A 139 -27.23 2.10 -30.38
C THR A 139 -26.20 1.89 -29.28
N ARG A 140 -25.02 1.35 -29.64
CA ARG A 140 -23.94 1.07 -28.68
C ARG A 140 -23.49 2.36 -27.97
N GLY A 141 -23.65 2.42 -26.64
CA GLY A 141 -23.15 3.51 -25.79
C GLY A 141 -24.13 4.64 -25.48
N ASP A 142 -25.43 4.41 -25.67
CA ASP A 142 -26.49 5.39 -25.44
C ASP A 142 -27.49 4.92 -24.37
N LEU A 143 -28.05 5.88 -23.62
CA LEU A 143 -28.99 5.67 -22.51
C LEU A 143 -30.18 6.60 -22.64
N PHE A 144 -31.40 6.09 -22.41
CA PHE A 144 -32.58 6.92 -22.27
C PHE A 144 -32.67 7.50 -20.87
N ILE A 145 -32.97 8.79 -20.79
CA ILE A 145 -33.24 9.50 -19.54
C ILE A 145 -34.45 10.42 -19.71
N SER A 146 -35.04 10.86 -18.61
CA SER A 146 -36.03 11.94 -18.62
C SER A 146 -35.89 12.79 -17.37
N PHE A 147 -36.29 14.06 -17.43
CA PHE A 147 -36.49 14.84 -16.21
C PHE A 147 -37.87 14.48 -15.64
N ARG A 148 -38.01 14.32 -14.32
CA ARG A 148 -39.24 13.79 -13.69
C ARG A 148 -40.52 14.50 -14.18
N ASP A 149 -40.50 15.82 -14.32
CA ASP A 149 -41.65 16.63 -14.74
C ASP A 149 -41.69 16.94 -16.25
N SER A 150 -40.93 16.20 -17.07
CA SER A 150 -40.83 16.45 -18.51
C SER A 150 -41.55 15.40 -19.36
N ASN A 151 -42.24 15.86 -20.41
CA ASN A 151 -42.80 14.99 -21.46
C ASN A 151 -41.77 14.64 -22.55
N SER A 152 -40.48 14.62 -22.20
CA SER A 152 -39.38 14.44 -23.14
C SER A 152 -38.47 13.31 -22.68
N VAL A 153 -38.05 12.50 -23.64
CA VAL A 153 -37.00 11.50 -23.44
C VAL A 153 -35.75 12.02 -24.10
N PHE A 154 -34.63 11.97 -23.39
CA PHE A 154 -33.34 12.37 -23.91
C PHE A 154 -32.44 11.16 -24.04
N ILE A 155 -31.47 11.27 -24.93
CA ILE A 155 -30.42 10.28 -25.11
C ILE A 155 -29.12 10.91 -24.66
N THR A 156 -28.39 10.20 -23.80
CA THR A 156 -27.08 10.59 -23.31
C THR A 156 -26.14 9.38 -23.32
N SER A 157 -24.93 9.53 -22.79
CA SER A 157 -23.97 8.43 -22.65
C SER A 157 -24.42 7.44 -21.59
N ASP A 158 -24.21 6.15 -21.83
CA ASP A 158 -24.55 5.08 -20.87
C ASP A 158 -23.69 5.05 -19.61
N ASN A 159 -22.59 5.81 -19.55
CA ASN A 159 -21.82 6.02 -18.33
C ASN A 159 -22.68 6.53 -17.16
N LEU A 160 -23.72 7.33 -17.44
CA LEU A 160 -24.62 7.81 -16.38
C LEU A 160 -25.37 6.69 -15.66
N LYS A 161 -25.65 5.56 -16.34
CA LYS A 161 -26.28 4.40 -15.70
C LYS A 161 -25.34 3.83 -14.64
N THR A 162 -24.07 3.63 -14.98
CA THR A 162 -23.03 3.15 -14.06
C THR A 162 -22.86 4.07 -12.84
N GLU A 163 -23.00 5.38 -13.03
CA GLU A 163 -22.88 6.36 -11.95
C GLU A 163 -24.15 6.46 -11.09
N ALA A 164 -25.33 6.29 -11.67
CA ALA A 164 -26.59 6.22 -10.93
C ALA A 164 -26.70 4.93 -10.10
N GLU A 165 -26.11 3.84 -10.58
CA GLU A 165 -26.13 2.51 -9.93
C GLU A 165 -25.02 2.32 -8.87
N LYS A 166 -24.28 3.39 -8.51
CA LYS A 166 -23.28 3.30 -7.45
C LYS A 166 -23.95 2.98 -6.11
N THR A 167 -23.51 1.90 -5.49
CA THR A 167 -24.00 1.48 -4.17
C THR A 167 -23.35 2.28 -3.04
N LEU A 168 -23.93 2.21 -1.84
CA LEU A 168 -23.33 2.77 -0.63
C LEU A 168 -21.88 2.30 -0.45
N PHE A 169 -21.62 1.02 -0.71
CA PHE A 169 -20.27 0.45 -0.63
C PHE A 169 -19.29 1.07 -1.64
N ASN A 170 -19.76 1.39 -2.85
CA ASN A 170 -18.90 2.05 -3.84
C ASN A 170 -18.50 3.45 -3.40
N LEU A 171 -19.47 4.21 -2.87
CA LEU A 171 -19.32 5.63 -2.54
C LEU A 171 -18.67 5.87 -1.19
N ARG A 172 -18.76 4.94 -0.23
CA ARG A 172 -18.18 5.11 1.11
C ARG A 172 -16.68 4.83 1.11
N ASP A 173 -16.00 5.50 2.03
CA ASP A 173 -14.61 5.22 2.41
C ASP A 173 -14.50 3.78 2.89
N LYS A 174 -13.60 3.01 2.26
CA LYS A 174 -13.40 1.59 2.52
C LYS A 174 -12.07 1.29 3.22
N LYS A 175 -11.24 2.29 3.51
CA LYS A 175 -9.93 2.04 4.14
C LYS A 175 -10.12 1.40 5.51
N ILE A 176 -9.23 0.48 5.86
CA ILE A 176 -9.27 -0.21 7.16
C ILE A 176 -8.43 0.49 8.23
N ALA A 177 -7.59 1.45 7.85
CA ALA A 177 -6.72 2.17 8.76
C ALA A 177 -6.47 3.61 8.27
N HIS A 178 -6.65 4.57 9.18
CA HIS A 178 -6.53 6.01 8.94
C HIS A 178 -5.50 6.62 9.87
N TYR A 179 -4.31 6.86 9.32
CA TYR A 179 -3.21 7.52 10.01
C TYR A 179 -2.25 8.16 9.01
N ASP A 180 -1.47 9.12 9.48
CA ASP A 180 -0.28 9.58 8.78
C ASP A 180 0.90 8.69 9.20
N LYS A 181 1.51 8.02 8.21
CA LYS A 181 2.66 7.13 8.45
C LYS A 181 3.88 7.88 8.97
N ASP A 182 4.02 9.16 8.64
CA ASP A 182 5.19 9.96 9.01
C ASP A 182 5.13 10.35 10.50
N GLU A 183 3.93 10.31 11.08
CA GLU A 183 3.70 10.49 12.52
C GLU A 183 3.86 9.21 13.34
N VAL A 184 4.01 8.03 12.72
CA VAL A 184 4.12 6.76 13.45
C VAL A 184 5.47 6.66 14.16
N ASN A 185 5.43 6.55 15.49
CA ASN A 185 6.59 6.42 16.35
C ASN A 185 6.70 5.03 17.00
N ARG A 186 5.61 4.26 17.04
CA ARG A 186 5.59 2.91 17.61
C ARG A 186 4.55 2.04 16.93
N ILE A 187 4.91 0.80 16.69
CA ILE A 187 4.07 -0.26 16.16
C ILE A 187 4.04 -1.37 17.20
N GLU A 188 2.86 -1.74 17.66
CA GLU A 188 2.63 -2.94 18.47
C GLU A 188 1.65 -3.85 17.75
N LEU A 189 2.10 -5.04 17.37
CA LEU A 189 1.28 -6.05 16.73
C LEU A 189 1.21 -7.27 17.64
N ALA A 190 0.01 -7.53 18.16
CA ALA A 190 -0.27 -8.70 18.96
C ALA A 190 -1.12 -9.69 18.16
N THR A 191 -0.67 -10.93 18.07
CA THR A 191 -1.46 -12.07 17.58
C THR A 191 -1.64 -13.06 18.72
N LYS A 192 -2.25 -14.22 18.45
CA LYS A 192 -2.33 -15.30 19.43
C LYS A 192 -0.96 -15.87 19.82
N ASP A 193 -0.02 -15.87 18.87
CA ASP A 193 1.25 -16.58 19.00
C ASP A 193 2.41 -15.63 19.34
N ASP A 194 2.35 -14.37 18.87
CA ASP A 194 3.45 -13.42 18.95
C ASP A 194 3.02 -12.03 19.43
N THR A 195 3.97 -11.30 20.00
CA THR A 195 3.84 -9.86 20.26
C THR A 195 5.07 -9.15 19.74
N ILE A 196 4.86 -8.31 18.74
CA ILE A 196 5.88 -7.53 18.06
C ILE A 196 5.77 -6.08 18.53
N ILE A 197 6.86 -5.50 19.02
CA ILE A 197 6.96 -4.08 19.37
C ILE A 197 8.14 -3.49 18.60
N ILE A 198 7.86 -2.52 17.74
CA ILE A 198 8.84 -1.77 16.97
C ILE A 198 8.70 -0.29 17.33
N GLU A 199 9.79 0.33 17.75
CA GLU A 199 9.85 1.70 18.23
C GLU A 199 10.84 2.53 17.40
N LYS A 200 10.47 3.79 17.16
CA LYS A 200 11.30 4.77 16.48
C LYS A 200 12.01 5.66 17.50
N SER A 201 13.33 5.73 17.41
CA SER A 201 14.16 6.65 18.20
C SER A 201 14.94 7.55 17.23
N GLY A 202 14.51 8.80 17.09
CA GLY A 202 15.00 9.68 16.03
C GLY A 202 14.56 9.18 14.65
N GLU A 203 15.52 8.78 13.81
CA GLU A 203 15.24 8.18 12.49
C GLU A 203 15.39 6.65 12.48
N GLU A 204 15.84 6.06 13.59
CA GLU A 204 16.13 4.62 13.66
C GLU A 204 14.95 3.84 14.21
N TRP A 205 14.61 2.74 13.54
CA TRP A 205 13.62 1.77 14.03
C TRP A 205 14.31 0.61 14.73
N THR A 206 13.80 0.22 15.90
CA THR A 206 14.28 -0.93 16.67
C THR A 206 13.11 -1.82 17.07
N MET A 207 13.25 -3.14 16.95
CA MET A 207 12.27 -4.09 17.47
C MET A 207 12.70 -4.45 18.89
N THR A 208 11.88 -4.07 19.87
CA THR A 208 12.16 -4.29 21.30
C THR A 208 11.51 -5.58 21.81
N SER A 209 10.51 -6.09 21.10
CA SER A 209 9.90 -7.40 21.35
C SER A 209 9.58 -8.08 20.02
N PRO A 210 10.08 -9.29 19.77
CA PRO A 210 11.34 -9.79 20.33
C PRO A 210 12.50 -8.82 20.04
N ASP A 211 13.56 -8.80 20.86
CA ASP A 211 14.74 -7.96 20.60
C ASP A 211 15.46 -8.45 19.34
N LEU A 212 15.12 -7.88 18.17
CA LEU A 212 15.62 -8.25 16.84
C LEU A 212 16.09 -7.03 16.03
N PRO A 213 17.15 -7.17 15.20
CA PRO A 213 17.53 -6.09 14.29
C PRO A 213 16.42 -5.90 13.26
N VAL A 214 16.14 -4.65 12.88
CA VAL A 214 15.01 -4.30 12.01
C VAL A 214 15.48 -3.91 10.62
N GLU A 215 14.81 -4.46 9.61
CA GLU A 215 14.91 -3.97 8.24
C GLU A 215 13.96 -2.78 8.06
N VAL A 216 14.50 -1.55 8.12
CA VAL A 216 13.70 -0.30 8.06
C VAL A 216 12.80 -0.22 6.82
N SER A 217 13.26 -0.73 5.68
CA SER A 217 12.46 -0.83 4.45
C SER A 217 11.19 -1.66 4.64
N ARG A 218 11.22 -2.71 5.47
CA ARG A 218 10.06 -3.57 5.77
C ARG A 218 9.04 -2.89 6.64
N VAL A 219 9.49 -2.14 7.65
CA VAL A 219 8.61 -1.30 8.49
C VAL A 219 7.88 -0.28 7.64
N ASN A 220 8.61 0.47 6.80
CA ASN A 220 8.00 1.46 5.91
C ASN A 220 7.05 0.81 4.90
N SER A 221 7.43 -0.33 4.32
CA SER A 221 6.55 -1.08 3.40
C SER A 221 5.27 -1.56 4.10
N TYR A 222 5.37 -2.03 5.35
CA TYR A 222 4.24 -2.45 6.17
C TYR A 222 3.28 -1.28 6.42
N LEU A 223 3.79 -0.16 6.94
CA LEU A 223 2.98 1.05 7.17
C LEU A 223 2.35 1.59 5.89
N ASN A 224 3.05 1.59 4.75
CA ASN A 224 2.46 1.99 3.48
C ASN A 224 1.38 1.01 2.99
N SER A 225 1.51 -0.29 3.27
CA SER A 225 0.56 -1.28 2.74
C SER A 225 -0.78 -1.19 3.44
N LEU A 226 -0.77 -0.96 4.76
CA LEU A 226 -1.98 -0.89 5.58
C LEU A 226 -2.95 0.21 5.12
N THR A 227 -2.44 1.37 4.69
CA THR A 227 -3.27 2.48 4.20
C THR A 227 -3.94 2.21 2.85
N ASN A 228 -3.52 1.15 2.15
CA ASN A 228 -4.05 0.73 0.86
C ASN A 228 -5.04 -0.44 0.96
N TYR A 229 -5.22 -1.01 2.15
CA TYR A 229 -6.15 -2.10 2.34
C TYR A 229 -7.57 -1.59 2.52
N SER A 230 -8.50 -2.27 1.84
CA SER A 230 -9.92 -1.96 1.88
C SER A 230 -10.71 -3.07 2.55
N ALA A 231 -11.76 -2.67 3.25
CA ALA A 231 -12.84 -3.53 3.69
C ALA A 231 -13.44 -4.28 2.50
N LYS A 232 -13.83 -5.54 2.72
CA LYS A 232 -14.59 -6.35 1.76
C LYS A 232 -16.08 -6.01 1.84
N GLU A 233 -16.59 -5.81 3.05
CA GLU A 233 -18.00 -5.49 3.34
C GLU A 233 -18.11 -4.75 4.68
N PHE A 234 -19.13 -3.93 4.87
CA PHE A 234 -19.51 -3.37 6.16
C PHE A 234 -20.74 -4.12 6.69
N VAL A 235 -20.61 -4.74 7.87
CA VAL A 235 -21.62 -5.67 8.41
C VAL A 235 -22.43 -5.06 9.55
N ALA A 236 -21.93 -3.98 10.15
CA ALA A 236 -22.64 -3.17 11.13
C ALA A 236 -22.07 -1.75 11.12
N GLU A 237 -22.93 -0.74 11.33
CA GLU A 237 -22.48 0.66 11.42
C GLU A 237 -22.00 1.01 12.84
N GLU A 238 -22.43 0.25 13.85
CA GLU A 238 -22.01 0.36 15.25
C GLU A 238 -22.03 -1.03 15.91
N PHE A 239 -21.32 -1.18 17.04
CA PHE A 239 -21.38 -2.41 17.84
C PHE A 239 -21.19 -2.14 19.35
N ASP A 240 -21.98 -2.84 20.17
CA ASP A 240 -21.88 -2.77 21.64
C ASP A 240 -21.30 -4.04 22.28
N ASN A 241 -21.23 -5.14 21.52
CA ASN A 241 -20.81 -6.45 22.01
C ASN A 241 -19.57 -6.95 21.24
N PRO A 242 -18.34 -6.66 21.72
CA PRO A 242 -17.09 -7.11 21.10
C PRO A 242 -17.01 -8.64 20.89
N SER A 243 -17.60 -9.43 21.81
CA SER A 243 -17.58 -10.90 21.74
C SER A 243 -18.29 -11.44 20.50
N GLN A 244 -19.33 -10.73 20.01
CA GLN A 244 -20.07 -11.12 18.81
C GLN A 244 -19.15 -11.25 17.59
N TYR A 245 -18.12 -10.42 17.51
CA TYR A 245 -17.17 -10.35 16.40
C TYR A 245 -15.81 -10.97 16.75
N GLY A 246 -15.63 -11.47 17.97
CA GLY A 246 -14.36 -12.02 18.44
C GLY A 246 -13.30 -10.98 18.78
N PHE A 247 -13.68 -9.74 19.08
CA PHE A 247 -12.73 -8.67 19.40
C PHE A 247 -12.14 -8.76 20.81
N ASP A 248 -12.74 -9.54 21.73
CA ASP A 248 -12.17 -9.78 23.07
C ASP A 248 -10.94 -10.71 23.03
N ALA A 249 -10.85 -11.55 22.01
CA ALA A 249 -9.73 -12.44 21.74
C ALA A 249 -9.39 -12.36 20.25
N PRO A 250 -8.81 -11.23 19.81
CA PRO A 250 -8.62 -10.96 18.39
C PRO A 250 -7.58 -11.90 17.79
N GLU A 251 -7.77 -12.24 16.51
CA GLU A 251 -6.78 -12.96 15.70
C GLU A 251 -5.53 -12.09 15.46
N ALA A 252 -5.73 -10.77 15.39
CA ALA A 252 -4.65 -9.78 15.37
C ALA A 252 -5.12 -8.44 15.92
N LYS A 253 -4.26 -7.75 16.67
CA LYS A 253 -4.43 -6.37 17.11
C LYS A 253 -3.19 -5.57 16.77
N LEU A 254 -3.34 -4.62 15.86
CA LEU A 254 -2.32 -3.63 15.53
C LEU A 254 -2.61 -2.34 16.30
N THR A 255 -1.62 -1.82 17.00
CA THR A 255 -1.66 -0.54 17.71
C THR A 255 -0.53 0.35 17.21
N LEU A 256 -0.87 1.52 16.69
CA LEU A 256 0.06 2.55 16.25
C LEU A 256 0.05 3.69 17.25
N SER A 257 1.23 4.14 17.70
CA SER A 257 1.36 5.40 18.45
C SER A 257 1.86 6.50 17.53
N LEU A 258 1.10 7.59 17.46
CA LEU A 258 1.27 8.70 16.53
C LEU A 258 1.70 9.99 17.24
N GLY A 259 2.61 10.73 16.63
CA GLY A 259 3.05 12.06 17.07
C GLY A 259 3.75 12.08 18.43
N GLU A 260 4.03 13.28 18.93
CA GLU A 260 4.68 13.48 20.24
C GLU A 260 3.76 13.14 21.42
N GLU A 261 2.45 13.38 21.26
CA GLU A 261 1.43 13.09 22.27
C GLU A 261 1.10 11.59 22.37
N LYS A 262 1.67 10.76 21.50
CA LYS A 262 1.46 9.30 21.44
C LYS A 262 -0.01 8.92 21.34
N ALA A 263 -0.76 9.64 20.51
CA ALA A 263 -2.14 9.28 20.20
C ALA A 263 -2.18 7.85 19.63
N THR A 264 -3.08 7.02 20.14
CA THR A 264 -3.16 5.60 19.75
C THR A 264 -4.23 5.37 18.69
N LYS A 265 -3.87 4.65 17.62
CA LYS A 265 -4.79 4.10 16.63
C LYS A 265 -4.69 2.58 16.65
N GLU A 266 -5.82 1.91 16.81
CA GLU A 266 -5.89 0.45 16.82
C GLU A 266 -6.69 -0.07 15.62
N LEU A 267 -6.17 -1.11 14.97
CA LEU A 267 -6.90 -1.97 14.04
C LEU A 267 -7.01 -3.34 14.68
N VAL A 268 -8.23 -3.78 14.94
CA VAL A 268 -8.52 -5.06 15.59
C VAL A 268 -9.17 -6.00 14.58
N ILE A 269 -8.64 -7.20 14.44
CA ILE A 269 -9.16 -8.27 13.61
C ILE A 269 -9.66 -9.39 14.51
N GLY A 270 -10.96 -9.63 14.46
CA GLY A 270 -11.67 -10.63 15.25
C GLY A 270 -11.76 -11.99 14.56
N LYS A 271 -12.82 -12.74 14.86
CA LYS A 271 -12.98 -14.13 14.40
C LYS A 271 -13.24 -14.22 12.89
N ALA A 272 -12.92 -15.40 12.35
CA ALA A 272 -13.23 -15.76 10.99
C ALA A 272 -14.74 -15.80 10.69
N VAL A 273 -15.09 -15.51 9.45
CA VAL A 273 -16.42 -15.64 8.86
C VAL A 273 -16.29 -16.28 7.48
N GLU A 274 -16.94 -17.43 7.29
CA GLU A 274 -16.95 -18.15 6.03
C GLU A 274 -17.84 -17.43 5.00
N ASP A 275 -17.34 -17.32 3.77
CA ASP A 275 -17.99 -16.65 2.65
C ASP A 275 -17.77 -17.48 1.38
N GLY A 276 -18.62 -18.50 1.21
CA GLY A 276 -18.45 -19.51 0.17
C GLY A 276 -17.22 -20.38 0.44
N ASP A 277 -16.27 -20.38 -0.50
CA ASP A 277 -14.97 -21.07 -0.37
C ASP A 277 -13.88 -20.17 0.24
N ASP A 278 -14.17 -18.89 0.48
CA ASP A 278 -13.23 -17.92 1.08
C ASP A 278 -13.49 -17.78 2.58
N THR A 279 -12.43 -17.53 3.34
CA THR A 279 -12.53 -17.10 4.74
C THR A 279 -12.21 -15.60 4.84
N ASN A 280 -13.12 -14.82 5.43
CA ASN A 280 -12.88 -13.42 5.80
C ASN A 280 -12.80 -13.30 7.33
N TYR A 281 -12.50 -12.10 7.84
CA TYR A 281 -12.41 -11.83 9.27
C TYR A 281 -13.13 -10.53 9.59
N PHE A 282 -13.85 -10.48 10.71
CA PHE A 282 -14.38 -9.22 11.22
C PHE A 282 -13.25 -8.29 11.65
N ALA A 283 -13.43 -6.99 11.49
CA ALA A 283 -12.47 -6.00 11.93
C ALA A 283 -13.15 -4.67 12.26
N TYR A 284 -12.50 -3.87 13.10
CA TYR A 284 -12.85 -2.47 13.33
C TYR A 284 -11.59 -1.64 13.55
N GLU A 285 -11.73 -0.32 13.34
CA GLU A 285 -10.70 0.66 13.63
C GLU A 285 -11.11 1.53 14.82
N SER A 286 -10.22 1.73 15.79
CA SER A 286 -10.49 2.59 16.95
C SER A 286 -10.85 4.01 16.55
N GLY A 287 -11.88 4.57 17.18
CA GLY A 287 -12.38 5.91 16.87
C GLY A 287 -13.30 5.96 15.64
N ARG A 288 -13.56 4.82 14.99
CA ARG A 288 -14.64 4.65 14.02
C ARG A 288 -15.61 3.59 14.53
N ALA A 289 -16.90 3.81 14.27
CA ALA A 289 -17.97 2.94 14.75
C ALA A 289 -18.19 1.64 13.93
N PRO A 290 -18.04 1.64 12.59
CA PRO A 290 -18.45 0.48 11.80
C PRO A 290 -17.58 -0.77 12.01
N VAL A 291 -18.25 -1.92 11.95
CA VAL A 291 -17.62 -3.24 11.80
C VAL A 291 -17.63 -3.62 10.34
N PHE A 292 -16.47 -4.02 9.84
CA PHE A 292 -16.29 -4.48 8.47
C PHE A 292 -15.63 -5.85 8.43
N THR A 293 -15.61 -6.46 7.25
CA THR A 293 -14.85 -7.69 6.99
C THR A 293 -13.60 -7.39 6.18
N VAL A 294 -12.53 -8.14 6.43
CA VAL A 294 -11.30 -8.13 5.64
C VAL A 294 -11.02 -9.52 5.10
N ARG A 295 -10.44 -9.58 3.89
CA ARG A 295 -9.98 -10.85 3.31
C ARG A 295 -8.87 -11.46 4.17
N GLU A 296 -8.76 -12.78 4.16
CA GLU A 296 -7.65 -13.48 4.83
C GLU A 296 -6.27 -12.94 4.43
N SER A 297 -6.06 -12.59 3.15
CA SER A 297 -4.81 -11.98 2.70
C SER A 297 -4.50 -10.66 3.41
N ASN A 298 -5.49 -9.80 3.63
CA ASN A 298 -5.32 -8.57 4.40
C ASN A 298 -5.06 -8.88 5.88
N LYS A 299 -5.75 -9.86 6.46
CA LYS A 299 -5.47 -10.33 7.84
C LYS A 299 -4.02 -10.78 7.98
N ASN A 300 -3.53 -11.62 7.07
CA ASN A 300 -2.16 -12.14 7.11
C ASN A 300 -1.12 -11.04 6.83
N ASN A 301 -1.49 -10.02 6.05
CA ASN A 301 -0.64 -8.86 5.82
C ASN A 301 -0.57 -7.91 7.03
N VAL A 302 -1.62 -7.85 7.85
CA VAL A 302 -1.62 -7.14 9.14
C VAL A 302 -0.85 -7.96 10.18
N ALA A 303 -1.15 -9.25 10.28
CA ALA A 303 -0.58 -10.22 11.23
C ALA A 303 0.76 -10.79 10.76
N ARG A 304 1.73 -9.92 10.45
CA ARG A 304 3.09 -10.34 10.10
C ARG A 304 3.81 -10.94 11.30
N ASP A 305 4.66 -11.93 11.03
CA ASP A 305 5.59 -12.49 12.01
C ASP A 305 6.81 -11.57 12.25
N PRO A 306 7.59 -11.79 13.33
CA PRO A 306 8.79 -11.00 13.60
C PRO A 306 9.86 -11.08 12.50
N PHE A 307 9.98 -12.22 11.82
CA PHE A 307 10.98 -12.44 10.77
C PHE A 307 10.72 -11.59 9.51
N TYR A 308 9.47 -11.18 9.26
CA TYR A 308 9.14 -10.21 8.20
C TYR A 308 9.85 -8.86 8.39
N PHE A 309 9.92 -8.38 9.64
CA PHE A 309 10.52 -7.08 9.98
C PHE A 309 12.01 -7.17 10.28
N GLN A 310 12.54 -8.37 10.49
CA GLN A 310 13.93 -8.57 10.88
C GLN A 310 14.91 -8.21 9.74
N ASP A 311 16.03 -7.55 10.07
CA ASP A 311 17.19 -7.52 9.17
C ASP A 311 17.75 -8.94 9.01
N LYS A 312 17.77 -9.40 7.76
CA LYS A 312 18.11 -10.77 7.37
C LYS A 312 19.61 -11.00 7.21
N LYS A 313 20.45 -9.97 7.35
CA LYS A 313 21.91 -10.12 7.31
C LYS A 313 22.40 -10.96 8.49
N LEU A 314 23.19 -11.98 8.20
CA LEU A 314 23.79 -12.82 9.26
C LEU A 314 25.05 -12.20 9.88
N ALA A 315 25.67 -11.24 9.20
CA ALA A 315 26.77 -10.43 9.72
C ALA A 315 26.64 -8.99 9.22
N GLN A 316 26.76 -8.03 10.14
CA GLN A 316 26.77 -6.59 9.83
C GLN A 316 28.07 -5.97 10.33
N TYR A 317 28.92 -5.56 9.39
CA TYR A 317 30.28 -5.08 9.66
C TYR A 317 30.56 -3.78 8.90
N ASN A 318 31.58 -3.06 9.37
CA ASN A 318 32.19 -1.96 8.65
C ASN A 318 33.49 -2.45 7.99
N GLU A 319 33.53 -2.48 6.66
CA GLU A 319 34.68 -2.95 5.87
C GLU A 319 35.99 -2.25 6.26
N ASP A 320 35.95 -0.94 6.50
CA ASP A 320 37.13 -0.13 6.84
C ASP A 320 37.65 -0.38 8.26
N ALA A 321 36.85 -1.01 9.11
CA ALA A 321 37.19 -1.30 10.50
C ALA A 321 37.70 -2.73 10.71
N LEU A 322 37.74 -3.57 9.66
CA LEU A 322 38.16 -4.96 9.76
C LEU A 322 39.69 -5.09 9.83
N SER A 323 40.17 -5.93 10.75
CA SER A 323 41.59 -6.31 10.88
C SER A 323 41.85 -7.77 10.49
N GLU A 324 40.84 -8.62 10.42
CA GLU A 324 40.99 -10.01 9.98
C GLU A 324 39.67 -10.55 9.42
N ILE A 325 39.75 -11.35 8.36
CA ILE A 325 38.66 -12.20 7.88
C ILE A 325 39.15 -13.63 7.89
N ARG A 326 38.47 -14.52 8.60
CA ARG A 326 38.78 -15.95 8.63
C ARG A 326 37.64 -16.73 8.01
N ILE A 327 37.97 -17.60 7.07
CA ILE A 327 37.03 -18.55 6.48
C ILE A 327 37.55 -19.95 6.76
N SER A 328 36.74 -20.77 7.42
CA SER A 328 37.08 -22.14 7.82
C SER A 328 35.99 -23.16 7.42
N GLY A 329 36.24 -24.45 7.64
CA GLY A 329 35.35 -25.55 7.23
C GLY A 329 35.92 -26.29 6.02
N ALA A 330 35.22 -26.25 4.88
CA ALA A 330 35.69 -26.81 3.62
C ALA A 330 36.97 -26.13 3.07
N TYR A 331 37.25 -24.91 3.52
CA TYR A 331 38.42 -24.12 3.19
C TYR A 331 39.14 -23.68 4.47
N GLN A 332 40.39 -23.22 4.34
CA GLN A 332 41.12 -22.61 5.44
C GLN A 332 41.87 -21.38 4.93
N ILE A 333 41.25 -20.22 5.06
CA ILE A 333 41.77 -18.93 4.57
C ILE A 333 41.72 -17.91 5.70
N THR A 334 42.80 -17.15 5.85
CA THR A 334 42.85 -15.97 6.71
C THR A 334 43.29 -14.78 5.87
N LEU A 335 42.54 -13.69 5.90
CA LEU A 335 42.86 -12.45 5.20
C LEU A 335 43.21 -11.39 6.23
N ILE A 336 44.32 -10.69 6.01
CA ILE A 336 44.82 -9.66 6.91
C ILE A 336 45.13 -8.41 6.06
N PRO A 337 44.68 -7.22 6.46
CA PRO A 337 45.09 -5.98 5.83
C PRO A 337 46.52 -5.63 6.25
N GLN A 338 47.35 -5.19 5.30
CA GLN A 338 48.67 -4.60 5.60
C GLN A 338 48.64 -3.11 5.27
N ASP A 339 48.47 -2.28 6.30
CA ASP A 339 48.46 -0.81 6.24
C ASP A 339 47.76 -0.27 4.97
N THR A 340 48.46 0.54 4.17
CA THR A 340 47.96 1.14 2.93
C THR A 340 48.14 0.24 1.70
N LEU A 341 48.67 -0.98 1.86
CA LEU A 341 49.07 -1.84 0.75
C LEU A 341 47.93 -2.73 0.26
N GLY A 342 46.90 -2.97 1.07
CA GLY A 342 45.72 -3.76 0.72
C GLY A 342 45.59 -5.03 1.56
N TRP A 343 44.73 -5.93 1.11
CA TRP A 343 44.46 -7.21 1.77
C TRP A 343 45.35 -8.31 1.23
N TYR A 344 45.73 -9.23 2.12
CA TYR A 344 46.59 -10.35 1.79
C TYR A 344 46.02 -11.64 2.34
N VAL A 345 46.18 -12.73 1.59
CA VAL A 345 46.01 -14.09 2.10
C VAL A 345 47.19 -14.40 3.01
N SER A 346 46.89 -14.78 4.26
CA SER A 346 47.85 -15.21 5.26
C SER A 346 47.98 -16.73 5.24
N GLY A 347 49.20 -17.22 5.00
CA GLY A 347 49.54 -18.63 4.87
C GLY A 347 51.04 -18.81 4.60
N ASP A 348 51.44 -19.95 4.05
CA ASP A 348 52.84 -20.23 3.69
C ASP A 348 53.37 -19.29 2.61
N THR A 349 52.49 -18.79 1.75
CA THR A 349 52.75 -17.73 0.76
C THR A 349 51.83 -16.54 1.02
N THR A 350 52.39 -15.33 0.96
CA THR A 350 51.63 -14.09 1.12
C THR A 350 51.16 -13.61 -0.25
N ILE A 351 49.87 -13.81 -0.56
CA ILE A 351 49.26 -13.41 -1.83
C ILE A 351 48.56 -12.08 -1.63
N LYS A 352 48.91 -11.07 -2.43
CA LYS A 352 48.23 -9.77 -2.42
C LYS A 352 46.93 -9.88 -3.21
N LEU A 353 45.82 -9.42 -2.63
CA LEU A 353 44.52 -9.39 -3.28
C LEU A 353 44.27 -8.05 -3.97
N GLU A 354 43.70 -8.11 -5.17
CA GLU A 354 43.24 -6.91 -5.88
C GLU A 354 42.01 -6.32 -5.19
N LYS A 355 41.84 -5.00 -5.32
CA LYS A 355 40.70 -4.30 -4.69
C LYS A 355 39.36 -4.81 -5.21
N SER A 356 39.26 -5.16 -6.49
CA SER A 356 38.05 -5.74 -7.08
C SER A 356 37.67 -7.07 -6.44
N ASP A 357 38.65 -7.90 -6.10
CA ASP A 357 38.41 -9.21 -5.51
C ASP A 357 37.93 -9.05 -4.08
N MET A 358 38.53 -8.16 -3.31
CA MET A 358 38.03 -7.84 -1.96
C MET A 358 36.60 -7.30 -1.97
N ASN A 359 36.26 -6.41 -2.90
CA ASN A 359 34.89 -5.91 -3.03
C ASN A 359 33.90 -7.03 -3.36
N ARG A 360 34.30 -8.00 -4.20
CA ARG A 360 33.49 -9.20 -4.50
C ARG A 360 33.30 -10.06 -3.26
N LEU A 361 34.35 -10.27 -2.46
CA LEU A 361 34.26 -11.03 -1.21
C LEU A 361 33.34 -10.36 -0.20
N PHE A 362 33.51 -9.05 0.05
CA PHE A 362 32.63 -8.32 0.95
C PHE A 362 31.16 -8.39 0.48
N SER A 363 30.92 -8.26 -0.82
CA SER A 363 29.58 -8.44 -1.38
C SER A 363 29.05 -9.88 -1.21
N ALA A 364 29.90 -10.89 -1.32
CA ALA A 364 29.52 -12.29 -1.14
C ALA A 364 29.19 -12.60 0.33
N ILE A 365 30.04 -12.17 1.27
CA ILE A 365 29.84 -12.35 2.71
C ILE A 365 28.59 -11.60 3.18
N GLY A 366 28.49 -10.30 2.87
CA GLY A 366 27.33 -9.48 3.22
C GLY A 366 26.05 -9.87 2.47
N GLY A 367 26.16 -10.63 1.39
CA GLY A 367 25.05 -11.15 0.60
C GLY A 367 24.41 -12.41 1.17
N VAL A 368 25.04 -13.08 2.15
CA VAL A 368 24.42 -14.22 2.85
C VAL A 368 23.36 -13.69 3.81
N THR A 369 22.11 -13.87 3.40
CA THR A 369 20.93 -13.39 4.13
C THR A 369 19.98 -14.55 4.43
N ALA A 370 19.35 -14.50 5.60
CA ALA A 370 18.35 -15.47 6.00
C ALA A 370 17.13 -15.42 5.07
N THR A 371 16.77 -16.55 4.47
CA THR A 371 15.56 -16.70 3.65
C THR A 371 14.37 -17.17 4.47
N GLU A 372 14.63 -17.97 5.51
CA GLU A 372 13.63 -18.58 6.38
C GLU A 372 14.20 -18.71 7.81
N LEU A 373 13.34 -18.58 8.82
CA LEU A 373 13.64 -18.97 10.19
C LEU A 373 13.22 -20.44 10.42
N VAL A 374 14.17 -21.29 10.78
CA VAL A 374 13.93 -22.72 11.05
C VAL A 374 13.70 -22.98 12.53
N SER A 375 14.44 -22.31 13.41
CA SER A 375 14.32 -22.50 14.87
C SER A 375 14.75 -21.26 15.65
N GLU A 376 13.91 -20.85 16.59
CA GLU A 376 14.20 -19.75 17.53
C GLU A 376 15.30 -20.11 18.53
N ASN A 377 15.39 -21.37 18.93
CA ASN A 377 16.35 -21.86 19.92
C ASN A 377 16.65 -23.33 19.66
N SER A 378 17.62 -23.62 18.78
CA SER A 378 18.12 -24.99 18.67
C SER A 378 19.30 -25.23 19.59
N LYS A 379 19.14 -26.22 20.49
CA LYS A 379 20.28 -26.80 21.23
C LYS A 379 20.97 -27.90 20.44
N ASP A 380 20.32 -28.43 19.41
CA ASP A 380 20.87 -29.45 18.53
C ASP A 380 21.41 -28.78 17.27
N LEU A 381 22.69 -28.40 17.30
CA LEU A 381 23.39 -27.90 16.12
C LEU A 381 23.82 -29.03 15.19
N SER A 382 23.85 -30.28 15.68
CA SER A 382 24.32 -31.43 14.91
C SER A 382 23.34 -31.83 13.83
N SER A 383 22.03 -31.73 14.07
CA SER A 383 20.99 -32.01 13.06
C SER A 383 21.05 -31.08 11.84
N TYR A 384 21.74 -29.95 11.96
CA TYR A 384 21.87 -28.94 10.91
C TYR A 384 23.28 -28.86 10.33
N GLY A 385 24.20 -29.77 10.71
CA GLY A 385 25.60 -29.70 10.31
C GLY A 385 26.36 -28.48 10.87
N LEU A 386 25.85 -27.82 11.92
CA LEU A 386 26.43 -26.59 12.48
C LEU A 386 27.44 -26.85 13.60
N LYS A 387 27.59 -28.11 14.03
CA LYS A 387 28.67 -28.51 14.94
C LYS A 387 30.02 -28.64 14.22
N GLU A 388 29.99 -29.06 12.96
CA GLU A 388 31.12 -29.12 12.05
C GLU A 388 30.70 -28.43 10.75
N PRO A 389 30.68 -27.08 10.74
CA PRO A 389 30.08 -26.33 9.65
C PRO A 389 30.83 -26.56 8.33
N PHE A 390 30.06 -26.65 7.25
CA PHE A 390 30.59 -26.65 5.89
C PHE A 390 31.42 -25.39 5.61
N LEU A 391 30.96 -24.24 6.08
CA LEU A 391 31.67 -22.97 5.96
C LEU A 391 31.45 -22.14 7.22
N GLU A 392 32.50 -21.56 7.78
CA GLU A 392 32.40 -20.58 8.86
C GLU A 392 33.15 -19.32 8.48
N VAL A 393 32.46 -18.18 8.53
CA VAL A 393 33.03 -16.85 8.25
C VAL A 393 33.10 -16.07 9.55
N VAL A 394 34.29 -15.61 9.90
CA VAL A 394 34.55 -14.76 11.07
C VAL A 394 35.23 -13.48 10.63
N LEU A 395 34.65 -12.35 10.99
CA LEU A 395 35.12 -11.00 10.71
C LEU A 395 35.53 -10.37 12.02
N THR A 396 36.80 -10.02 12.17
CA THR A 396 37.33 -9.38 13.38
C THR A 396 37.67 -7.92 13.08
N ASP A 397 37.14 -7.02 13.92
CA ASP A 397 37.43 -5.59 13.83
C ASP A 397 38.74 -5.21 14.52
N THR A 398 39.20 -3.98 14.25
CA THR A 398 40.42 -3.40 14.86
C THR A 398 40.35 -3.25 16.39
N ALA A 399 39.16 -3.35 17.00
CA ALA A 399 38.98 -3.39 18.45
C ALA A 399 39.06 -4.82 19.02
N GLY A 400 39.16 -5.83 18.16
CA GLY A 400 39.23 -7.24 18.52
C GLY A 400 37.87 -7.92 18.69
N SER A 401 36.76 -7.27 18.33
CA SER A 401 35.43 -7.88 18.35
C SER A 401 35.22 -8.70 17.08
N SER A 402 34.64 -9.90 17.22
CA SER A 402 34.37 -10.78 16.10
C SER A 402 32.88 -10.98 15.87
N ILE A 403 32.46 -10.91 14.62
CA ILE A 403 31.11 -11.27 14.16
C ILE A 403 31.22 -12.26 13.00
N GLY A 404 30.12 -12.91 12.63
CA GLY A 404 30.17 -13.89 11.57
C GLY A 404 28.98 -14.81 11.56
N TYR A 405 29.12 -15.90 10.81
CA TYR A 405 28.11 -16.93 10.73
C TYR A 405 28.74 -18.28 10.34
N SER A 406 28.06 -19.34 10.73
CA SER A 406 28.39 -20.71 10.36
C SER A 406 27.29 -21.24 9.44
N ILE A 407 27.67 -21.96 8.39
CA ILE A 407 26.81 -22.59 7.39
C ILE A 407 27.03 -24.09 7.48
N GLY A 408 25.94 -24.83 7.65
CA GLY A 408 25.94 -26.27 7.84
C GLY A 408 25.45 -27.04 6.61
N ASP A 409 24.69 -28.09 6.89
CA ASP A 409 24.17 -29.02 5.90
C ASP A 409 23.10 -28.36 5.01
N SER A 410 22.88 -28.95 3.83
CA SER A 410 21.81 -28.57 2.93
C SER A 410 20.50 -29.30 3.27
N ASP A 411 19.37 -28.66 2.99
CA ASP A 411 18.05 -29.28 3.03
C ASP A 411 17.70 -29.96 1.68
N GLU A 412 16.44 -30.38 1.53
CA GLU A 412 15.94 -31.06 0.33
C GLU A 412 15.92 -30.17 -0.93
N ASP A 413 15.83 -28.85 -0.74
CA ASP A 413 15.82 -27.84 -1.82
C ASP A 413 17.24 -27.32 -2.14
N ASN A 414 18.26 -27.87 -1.49
CA ASN A 414 19.67 -27.47 -1.49
C ASN A 414 19.97 -26.15 -0.78
N ASP A 415 19.00 -25.49 -0.15
CA ASP A 415 19.27 -24.35 0.74
C ASP A 415 20.04 -24.86 1.96
N ARG A 416 20.85 -24.01 2.58
CA ARG A 416 21.72 -24.42 3.69
C ARG A 416 21.26 -23.85 5.01
N TYR A 417 21.44 -24.63 6.07
CA TYR A 417 21.24 -24.12 7.43
C TYR A 417 22.37 -23.16 7.81
N ALA A 418 22.03 -22.08 8.50
CA ALA A 418 23.00 -21.11 8.99
C ALA A 418 22.65 -20.58 10.37
N VAL A 419 23.67 -20.16 11.12
CA VAL A 419 23.54 -19.48 12.41
C VAL A 419 24.48 -18.29 12.45
N SER A 420 24.00 -17.15 12.95
CA SER A 420 24.85 -15.98 13.19
C SER A 420 25.59 -16.14 14.52
N SER A 421 26.84 -15.70 14.60
CA SER A 421 27.57 -15.66 15.87
C SER A 421 26.94 -14.71 16.90
N SER A 422 26.16 -13.74 16.42
CA SER A 422 25.47 -12.78 17.28
C SER A 422 24.25 -13.37 17.98
N ARG A 423 23.61 -14.40 17.40
CA ARG A 423 22.29 -14.90 17.83
C ARG A 423 22.10 -16.38 17.52
N PRO A 424 21.70 -17.21 18.50
CA PRO A 424 21.59 -18.67 18.34
C PRO A 424 20.30 -19.13 17.64
N ARG A 425 19.89 -18.43 16.58
CA ARG A 425 18.72 -18.78 15.75
C ARG A 425 19.18 -19.51 14.49
N ILE A 426 18.46 -20.55 14.12
CA ILE A 426 18.76 -21.34 12.92
C ILE A 426 17.93 -20.78 11.76
N TYR A 427 18.63 -20.43 10.69
CA TYR A 427 18.05 -19.90 9.46
C TYR A 427 18.32 -20.85 8.29
N LYS A 428 17.54 -20.69 7.22
CA LYS A 428 17.99 -21.11 5.88
C LYS A 428 18.64 -19.95 5.16
N VAL A 429 19.60 -20.27 4.30
CA VAL A 429 20.23 -19.35 3.35
C VAL A 429 20.30 -19.98 1.98
N SER A 430 20.19 -19.15 0.93
CA SER A 430 20.26 -19.66 -0.44
C SER A 430 21.64 -20.20 -0.78
N ILE A 431 21.69 -21.41 -1.37
CA ILE A 431 22.93 -22.00 -1.86
C ILE A 431 23.72 -21.06 -2.77
N THR A 432 23.02 -20.27 -3.60
CA THR A 432 23.63 -19.32 -4.54
C THR A 432 24.47 -18.25 -3.83
N THR A 433 24.08 -17.85 -2.61
CA THR A 433 24.86 -16.88 -1.82
C THR A 433 26.11 -17.51 -1.22
N VAL A 434 26.04 -18.79 -0.84
CA VAL A 434 27.16 -19.57 -0.31
C VAL A 434 28.18 -19.88 -1.42
N GLU A 435 27.69 -20.25 -2.61
CA GLU A 435 28.52 -20.52 -3.79
C GLU A 435 29.35 -19.30 -4.20
N ARG A 436 28.84 -18.07 -4.05
CA ARG A 436 29.61 -16.85 -4.35
C ARG A 436 30.86 -16.70 -3.49
N ILE A 437 30.83 -17.17 -2.24
CA ILE A 437 32.02 -17.20 -1.38
C ILE A 437 32.96 -18.32 -1.83
N LYS A 438 32.41 -19.49 -2.12
CA LYS A 438 33.15 -20.67 -2.61
C LYS A 438 33.92 -20.36 -3.90
N ASP A 439 33.23 -19.84 -4.90
CA ASP A 439 33.79 -19.51 -6.21
C ASP A 439 34.88 -18.45 -6.09
N TRP A 440 34.69 -17.46 -5.22
CA TRP A 440 35.72 -16.46 -4.92
C TRP A 440 36.98 -17.11 -4.33
N ILE A 441 36.83 -18.04 -3.39
CA ILE A 441 37.96 -18.75 -2.78
C ILE A 441 38.72 -19.58 -3.82
N GLU A 442 37.98 -20.35 -4.64
CA GLU A 442 38.58 -21.22 -5.65
C GLU A 442 39.35 -20.41 -6.69
N GLU A 443 38.81 -19.27 -7.15
CA GLU A 443 39.49 -18.36 -8.07
C GLU A 443 40.81 -17.83 -7.50
N ILE A 444 40.83 -17.43 -6.22
CA ILE A 444 42.04 -16.89 -5.57
C ILE A 444 43.09 -17.97 -5.29
N LEU A 445 42.69 -19.20 -4.96
CA LEU A 445 43.63 -20.30 -4.69
C LEU A 445 44.23 -20.91 -5.96
N GLU A 446 43.59 -20.74 -7.11
CA GLU A 446 44.12 -21.16 -8.42
C GLU A 446 45.10 -20.15 -9.04
N THR A 447 45.21 -18.95 -8.46
CA THR A 447 46.07 -17.84 -8.94
C THR A 447 47.39 -17.78 -8.18
#